data_AF-A0A819XT25-F1
#
_entry.id   AF-A0A819XT25-F1
#
_cell.length_a   1.000
_cell.length_b   1.000
_cell.length_c   1.000
_cell.angle_alpha   90.00
_cell.angle_beta   90.00
_cell.angle_gamma   90.00
#
_symmetry.space_group_name_H-M   'P 1'
#
loop_
_entity.id
_entity.type
_entity.pdbx_description
1 polymer ?
#
loop_
_entity_poly.entity_id
_entity_poly.type
_entity_poly.pdbx_seq_one_letter_code
_entity_poly.pdbx_strand_id
1 'polypeptide(L)'
;MEIYGSSCLLQTYETNRLIISDIPRFLIINQPIEFTIDISNAGKGQLEVDINNDQVPKQVKTLENSKFQFQFIPLLNEPYIISIKFNGHQVSGR
;
A
#
# COMPACT_ATOMS: atom_id res chain seq x y z
N MET A 1 -6.22 18.80 19.91
CA MET A 1 -5.58 18.27 18.69
C MET A 1 -5.79 16.77 18.74
N GLU A 2 -6.88 16.29 18.13
CA GLU A 2 -7.35 14.91 18.27
C GLU A 2 -6.69 14.04 17.20
N ILE A 3 -5.84 13.12 17.65
CA ILE A 3 -5.17 12.15 16.80
C ILE A 3 -6.18 11.02 16.59
N TYR A 4 -6.92 11.05 15.47
CA TYR A 4 -7.86 10.00 15.12
C TYR A 4 -7.08 8.72 14.80
N GLY A 5 -7.05 7.80 15.77
CA GLY A 5 -6.36 6.51 15.68
C GLY A 5 -7.14 5.51 14.83
N SER A 6 -7.15 5.72 13.51
CA SER A 6 -7.63 4.69 12.58
C SER A 6 -6.54 3.64 12.40
N SER A 7 -6.74 2.47 13.00
CA SER A 7 -5.85 1.31 12.90
C SER A 7 -5.85 0.80 11.46
N CYS A 8 -4.81 1.10 10.71
CA CYS A 8 -4.58 0.53 9.39
C CYS A 8 -4.37 -0.99 9.56
N LEU A 9 -5.40 -1.78 9.28
CA LEU A 9 -5.29 -3.23 9.17
C LEU A 9 -4.60 -3.53 7.84
N LEU A 10 -3.27 -3.44 7.86
CA LEU A 10 -2.42 -3.85 6.77
C LEU A 10 -2.43 -5.38 6.71
N GLN A 11 -3.34 -5.96 5.91
CA GLN A 11 -3.23 -7.36 5.52
C GLN A 11 -2.07 -7.48 4.51
N THR A 12 -0.84 -7.50 5.01
CA THR A 12 0.30 -7.89 4.19
C THR A 12 0.16 -9.35 3.83
N TYR A 13 -0.12 -9.65 2.57
CA TYR A 13 -0.01 -11.00 2.05
C TYR A 13 1.40 -11.25 1.56
N GLU A 14 1.95 -12.39 2.02
CA GLU A 14 3.29 -12.93 1.78
C GLU A 14 3.86 -12.56 0.40
N THR A 15 4.68 -11.52 0.41
CA THR A 15 5.60 -11.19 -0.67
C THR A 15 6.96 -11.19 -0.01
N ASN A 16 7.53 -12.38 0.21
CA ASN A 16 8.80 -12.64 0.92
C ASN A 16 10.03 -11.86 0.39
N ARG A 17 9.84 -10.96 -0.58
CA ARG A 17 10.85 -10.13 -1.22
C ARG A 17 10.39 -8.70 -1.54
N LEU A 18 9.18 -8.28 -1.19
CA LEU A 18 8.78 -6.88 -1.30
C LEU A 18 9.12 -6.15 -0.01
N ILE A 19 9.75 -5.00 -0.12
CA ILE A 19 10.05 -4.13 1.02
C ILE A 19 9.10 -2.95 0.94
N ILE A 20 8.23 -2.81 1.93
CA ILE A 20 7.31 -1.68 2.04
C ILE A 20 7.84 -0.74 3.11
N SER A 21 8.08 0.50 2.72
CA SER A 21 8.59 1.57 3.58
C SER A 21 7.57 2.69 3.72
N ASP A 22 7.71 3.48 4.80
CA ASP A 22 6.90 4.67 5.06
C ASP A 22 5.40 4.39 5.25
N ILE A 23 5.03 3.19 5.69
CA ILE A 23 3.62 2.90 6.02
C ILE A 23 3.23 3.66 7.28
N PRO A 24 2.31 4.64 7.21
CA PRO A 24 1.89 5.34 8.41
C PRO A 24 1.04 4.42 9.28
N ARG A 25 1.29 4.48 10.59
CA ARG A 25 0.51 3.73 11.60
C ARG A 25 -0.89 4.29 11.79
N PHE A 26 -1.08 5.55 11.45
CA PHE A 26 -2.33 6.30 11.61
C PHE A 26 -2.61 7.08 10.35
N LEU A 27 -3.86 7.10 9.92
CA LEU A 27 -4.31 7.85 8.76
C LEU A 27 -4.99 9.14 9.24
N ILE A 28 -4.65 10.27 8.62
CA ILE A 28 -5.30 11.56 8.92
C ILE A 28 -6.22 11.88 7.74
N ILE A 29 -7.51 12.08 8.03
CA ILE A 29 -8.52 12.39 7.02
C ILE A 29 -8.18 13.70 6.30
N ASN A 30 -8.38 13.72 4.98
CA ASN A 30 -8.04 14.81 4.08
C ASN A 30 -6.54 15.16 3.99
N GLN A 31 -5.65 14.31 4.52
CA GLN A 31 -4.21 14.46 4.31
C GLN A 31 -3.66 13.41 3.34
N PRO A 32 -2.81 13.80 2.39
CA PRO A 32 -2.16 12.84 1.53
C PRO A 32 -1.24 11.94 2.34
N ILE A 33 -1.35 10.66 2.07
CA ILE A 33 -0.55 9.61 2.67
C ILE A 33 0.23 8.95 1.55
N GLU A 34 1.52 8.78 1.80
CA GLU A 34 2.45 8.15 0.87
C GLU A 34 3.13 6.96 1.52
N PHE A 35 3.34 5.91 0.72
CA PHE A 35 4.13 4.75 1.10
C PHE A 35 4.90 4.25 -0.12
N THR A 36 6.03 3.60 0.12
CA THR A 36 6.91 3.15 -0.96
C THR A 36 7.02 1.64 -0.95
N ILE A 37 6.95 1.04 -2.14
CA ILE A 37 7.16 -0.39 -2.36
C ILE A 37 8.40 -0.57 -3.22
N ASP A 38 9.36 -1.33 -2.69
CA ASP A 38 10.55 -1.76 -3.39
C ASP A 38 10.41 -3.24 -3.79
N ILE A 39 10.43 -3.48 -5.10
CA ILE A 39 10.35 -4.79 -5.75
C ILE A 39 11.71 -5.30 -6.22
N SER A 40 12.81 -4.61 -5.88
CA SER A 40 14.17 -4.96 -6.35
C SER A 40 14.54 -6.40 -6.03
N ASN A 41 14.07 -6.91 -4.88
CA ASN A 41 14.31 -8.29 -4.47
C ASN A 41 13.27 -9.27 -5.03
N ALA A 42 12.09 -8.81 -5.44
CA ALA A 42 11.03 -9.67 -5.99
C ALA A 42 11.28 -10.09 -7.44
N GLY A 43 12.14 -9.37 -8.17
CA GLY A 43 12.49 -9.66 -9.56
C GLY A 43 11.63 -8.89 -10.55
N LYS A 44 11.72 -9.25 -11.84
CA LYS A 44 10.93 -8.59 -12.89
C LYS A 44 9.49 -9.09 -12.84
N GLY A 45 8.54 -8.17 -12.72
CA GLY A 45 7.13 -8.51 -12.64
C GLY A 45 6.22 -7.30 -12.60
N GLN A 46 4.92 -7.56 -12.61
CA GLN A 46 3.88 -6.53 -12.48
C GLN A 46 3.48 -6.39 -11.01
N LEU A 47 3.56 -5.17 -10.48
CA LEU A 47 3.05 -4.83 -9.15
C LEU A 47 1.64 -4.25 -9.30
N GLU A 48 0.69 -4.82 -8.57
CA GLU A 48 -0.68 -4.33 -8.46
C GLU A 48 -0.95 -4.00 -6.99
N VAL A 49 -1.53 -2.82 -6.74
CA VAL A 49 -1.85 -2.34 -5.40
C VAL A 49 -3.28 -1.86 -5.43
N ASP A 50 -4.13 -2.33 -4.55
CA ASP A 50 -5.54 -1.91 -4.44
C ASP A 50 -5.78 -1.34 -3.05
N ILE A 51 -6.48 -0.22 -2.98
CA ILE A 51 -6.85 0.40 -1.70
C ILE A 51 -8.36 0.29 -1.55
N ASN A 52 -8.79 -0.44 -0.52
CA ASN A 52 -10.18 -0.76 -0.24
C ASN A 52 -10.90 -1.35 -1.46
N ASN A 53 -10.32 -2.38 -2.08
CA ASN A 53 -10.82 -2.98 -3.33
C ASN A 53 -10.98 -1.97 -4.48
N ASP A 54 -9.96 -1.12 -4.68
CA ASP A 54 -9.91 -0.08 -5.71
C ASP A 54 -10.97 1.04 -5.58
N GLN A 55 -11.65 1.12 -4.43
CA GLN A 55 -12.62 2.20 -4.17
C GLN A 55 -11.96 3.55 -3.90
N VAL A 56 -10.67 3.56 -3.58
CA VAL A 56 -9.94 4.76 -3.18
C VAL A 56 -8.93 5.09 -4.27
N PRO A 57 -9.03 6.29 -4.90
CA PRO A 57 -8.09 6.67 -5.93
C PRO A 57 -6.70 6.83 -5.32
N LYS A 58 -5.73 6.22 -6.00
CA LYS A 58 -4.31 6.23 -5.64
C LYS A 58 -3.52 6.80 -6.80
N GLN A 59 -2.51 7.58 -6.49
CA GLN A 59 -1.48 8.00 -7.41
C GLN A 59 -0.29 7.07 -7.26
N VAL A 60 0.29 6.67 -8.40
CA VAL A 60 1.51 5.86 -8.43
C VAL A 60 2.60 6.65 -9.13
N LYS A 61 3.78 6.66 -8.52
CA LYS A 61 4.96 7.31 -9.06
C LYS A 61 6.12 6.33 -9.04
N THR A 62 6.67 6.06 -10.22
CA THR A 62 7.89 5.26 -10.35
C THR A 62 9.07 6.13 -9.96
N LEU A 63 9.77 5.76 -8.88
CA LEU A 63 10.98 6.45 -8.43
C LEU A 63 12.22 5.87 -9.13
N GLU A 64 12.33 4.54 -9.14
CA GLU A 64 13.41 3.79 -9.79
C GLU A 64 12.82 2.57 -10.50
N ASN A 65 13.63 1.85 -11.30
CA ASN A 65 13.19 0.67 -12.06
C ASN A 65 12.46 -0.40 -11.22
N SER A 66 12.71 -0.42 -9.92
CA SER A 66 12.17 -1.39 -8.99
C SER A 66 11.53 -0.75 -7.75
N LYS A 67 11.30 0.58 -7.75
CA LYS A 67 10.78 1.30 -6.58
C LYS A 67 9.62 2.20 -6.98
N PHE A 68 8.49 1.99 -6.31
CA PHE A 68 7.22 2.66 -6.62
C PHE A 68 6.69 3.35 -5.37
N GLN A 69 6.40 4.63 -5.49
CA GLN A 69 5.75 5.42 -4.45
C GLN A 69 4.26 5.49 -4.76
N PHE A 70 3.44 5.12 -3.78
CA PHE A 70 1.99 5.20 -3.85
C PHE A 70 1.53 6.32 -2.93
N GLN A 71 0.53 7.08 -3.38
CA GLN A 71 -0.06 8.17 -2.62
C GLN A 71 -1.58 8.10 -2.72
N PHE A 72 -2.29 8.25 -1.61
CA PHE A 72 -3.75 8.37 -1.59
C PHE A 72 -4.20 9.33 -0.49
N ILE A 73 -5.43 9.82 -0.59
CA ILE A 73 -6.01 10.72 0.41
C ILE A 73 -7.20 9.98 1.04
N PRO A 74 -7.16 9.62 2.34
CA PRO A 74 -8.30 9.05 3.02
C PRO A 74 -9.36 10.13 3.23
N LEU A 75 -10.59 9.83 2.82
CA LEU A 75 -11.74 10.73 2.91
C LEU A 75 -12.70 10.36 4.06
N LEU A 76 -12.61 9.12 4.55
CA LEU A 76 -13.51 8.56 5.58
C LEU A 76 -12.68 8.05 6.75
N ASN A 77 -13.19 8.21 7.96
CA ASN A 77 -12.54 7.68 9.17
C ASN A 77 -12.85 6.20 9.40
N GLU A 78 -12.51 5.39 8.40
CA GLU A 78 -12.73 3.95 8.37
C GLU A 78 -11.38 3.23 8.16
N PRO A 79 -11.25 1.94 8.53
CA PRO A 79 -10.06 1.16 8.23
C PRO A 79 -9.88 0.99 6.73
N TYR A 80 -8.71 1.38 6.22
CA TYR A 80 -8.33 1.18 4.82
C TYR A 80 -7.54 -0.13 4.69
N ILE A 81 -7.96 -0.99 3.76
CA ILE A 81 -7.25 -2.23 3.44
C ILE A 81 -6.41 -1.99 2.20
N ILE A 82 -5.09 -2.08 2.33
CA ILE A 82 -4.16 -2.01 1.21
C ILE A 82 -3.82 -3.43 0.80
N SER A 83 -4.29 -3.85 -0.36
CA SER A 83 -3.99 -5.15 -0.97
C SER A 83 -2.86 -5.00 -1.97
N ILE A 84 -1.83 -5.83 -1.86
CA ILE A 84 -0.66 -5.79 -2.75
C ILE A 84 -0.55 -7.16 -3.40
N LYS A 85 -0.45 -7.17 -4.73
CA LYS A 85 -0.30 -8.37 -5.56
C LYS A 85 0.91 -8.18 -6.47
N PHE A 86 1.66 -9.26 -6.68
CA PHE A 86 2.82 -9.25 -7.57
C PHE A 86 2.69 -10.40 -8.57
N ASN A 87 2.83 -10.10 -9.86
CA ASN A 87 2.67 -11.02 -11.00
C ASN A 87 1.30 -11.72 -11.07
N GLY A 88 0.22 -11.08 -10.63
CA GLY A 88 -1.14 -11.64 -10.69
C GLY A 88 -1.35 -12.90 -9.83
N HIS A 89 -0.35 -13.32 -9.05
CA HIS A 89 -0.46 -14.44 -8.14
C HIS A 89 -0.89 -13.94 -6.75
N GLN A 90 -2.14 -14.23 -6.38
CA GLN A 90 -2.62 -14.11 -5.00
C GLN A 90 -1.99 -15.24 -4.19
N VAL A 91 -1.03 -14.91 -3.33
CA VAL A 91 -0.31 -15.91 -2.53
C VAL A 91 -1.25 -16.47 -1.48
N SER A 92 -1.73 -17.70 -1.68
CA SER A 92 -2.40 -18.48 -0.64
C SER A 92 -1.32 -18.96 0.33
N GLY A 93 -1.27 -18.35 1.51
CA GLY A 93 -0.44 -18.82 2.63
C GLY A 93 -1.06 -20.07 3.22
N ARG A 94 -0.25 -21.11 3.44
CA ARG A 94 -0.65 -22.29 4.21
C ARG A 94 -0.29 -22.10 5.67
#